data_AF-A0AAU9CDG5-F1
#
_entry.id   AF-A0AAU9CDG5-F1
#
_cell.length_a   1.000
_cell.length_b   1.000
_cell.length_c   1.000
_cell.angle_alpha   90.00
_cell.angle_beta   90.00
_cell.angle_gamma   90.00
#
_symmetry.space_group_name_H-M   'P 1'
#
loop_
_entity.id
_entity.type
_entity.pdbx_description
1 polymer ?
#
loop_
_entity_poly.entity_id
_entity_poly.type
_entity_poly.pdbx_seq_one_letter_code
_entity_poly.pdbx_strand_id
1 'polypeptide(L)'
;MFKRLLFLLFLLSGLAQAAGDARLAQNITALEAYDRLMSGAGSVYLLDVRSPEEYQLVGHPPMAYNIPFVFLRGGPHRNSHFVEDVAARFKKTDTLLVICRSGGRSAPAADALVRAGFKHVYNVRDGFEGAAFTGRTPKEKTLLRKYSPFYGRRGRVEGWQYDGLPYTYELKDELLYRPYDAAKHR
;
A
#
# COMPACT_ATOMS: atom_id res chain seq x y z
N MET A 1 32.82 48.18 45.77
CA MET A 1 32.38 49.08 44.67
C MET A 1 32.13 48.25 43.43
N PHE A 2 30.92 48.38 42.92
CA PHE A 2 30.35 47.81 41.70
C PHE A 2 31.18 48.09 40.43
N LYS A 3 31.40 47.10 39.54
CA LYS A 3 30.95 47.08 38.12
C LYS A 3 31.69 46.05 37.22
N ARG A 4 30.88 45.10 36.70
CA ARG A 4 30.68 44.65 35.29
C ARG A 4 31.89 44.03 34.56
N LEU A 5 31.93 42.72 34.23
CA LEU A 5 31.06 41.89 33.37
C LEU A 5 30.80 42.46 31.96
N LEU A 6 31.44 41.87 30.95
CA LEU A 6 31.08 41.91 29.53
C LEU A 6 31.50 40.55 28.91
N PHE A 7 30.62 39.55 28.91
CA PHE A 7 29.78 39.11 27.78
C PHE A 7 30.54 38.86 26.48
N LEU A 8 30.91 37.59 26.24
CA LEU A 8 31.05 37.04 24.89
C LEU A 8 30.18 35.77 24.79
N LEU A 9 28.89 35.98 24.52
CA LEU A 9 27.96 34.91 24.21
C LEU A 9 28.19 34.51 22.74
N PHE A 10 28.84 33.37 22.50
CA PHE A 10 28.84 32.75 21.18
C PHE A 10 27.44 32.17 20.94
N LEU A 11 26.58 32.97 20.30
CA LEU A 11 25.33 32.52 19.71
C LEU A 11 25.67 31.69 18.46
N LEU A 12 25.96 30.40 18.66
CA LEU A 12 25.85 29.40 17.60
C LEU A 12 24.37 29.17 17.32
N SER A 13 23.85 30.02 16.43
CA SER A 13 22.57 29.88 15.77
C SER A 13 22.42 28.47 15.21
N GLY A 14 21.33 27.81 15.60
CA GLY A 14 20.98 26.48 15.14
C GLY A 14 20.77 26.41 13.64
N LEU A 15 21.21 25.27 13.11
CA LEU A 15 20.56 24.56 12.02
C LEU A 15 20.69 23.09 12.40
N ALA A 16 19.82 22.64 13.31
CA ALA A 16 19.45 21.24 13.34
C ALA A 16 18.68 21.00 12.04
N GLN A 17 19.42 20.67 10.98
CA GLN A 17 18.83 20.10 9.78
C GLN A 17 18.11 18.85 10.25
N ALA A 18 16.78 18.89 10.33
CA ALA A 18 16.00 17.67 10.46
C ALA A 18 16.16 16.92 9.13
N ALA A 19 17.24 16.15 9.02
CA ALA A 19 17.29 14.99 8.17
C ALA A 19 16.24 14.05 8.72
N GLY A 20 14.97 14.27 8.35
CA GLY A 20 13.92 13.31 8.62
C GLY A 20 14.34 12.03 7.93
N ASP A 21 14.65 10.99 8.70
CA ASP A 21 14.83 9.64 8.17
C ASP A 21 13.70 9.40 7.18
N ALA A 22 14.05 9.12 5.92
CA ALA A 22 13.08 8.80 4.88
C ALA A 22 12.45 7.45 5.24
N ARG A 23 11.50 7.49 6.18
CA ARG A 23 10.81 6.32 6.69
C ARG A 23 10.04 5.70 5.53
N LEU A 24 10.35 4.45 5.23
CA LEU A 24 9.57 3.66 4.28
C LEU A 24 8.34 3.07 4.98
N ALA A 25 7.36 2.64 4.18
CA ALA A 25 6.18 1.99 4.72
C ALA A 25 6.57 0.67 5.40
N GLN A 26 5.94 0.38 6.55
CA GLN A 26 6.15 -0.89 7.24
C GLN A 26 5.43 -2.01 6.51
N ASN A 27 6.05 -3.19 6.45
CA ASN A 27 5.41 -4.38 5.90
C ASN A 27 4.57 -5.09 6.96
N ILE A 28 3.36 -5.48 6.58
CA ILE A 28 2.46 -6.33 7.37
C ILE A 28 1.92 -7.47 6.50
N THR A 29 1.48 -8.55 7.11
CA THR A 29 0.79 -9.65 6.43
C THR A 29 -0.65 -9.28 6.06
N ALA A 30 -1.29 -10.08 5.20
CA ALA A 30 -2.72 -9.93 4.90
C ALA A 30 -3.57 -10.15 6.16
N LEU A 31 -3.21 -11.12 7.01
CA LEU A 31 -3.88 -11.38 8.27
C LEU A 31 -3.76 -10.22 9.26
N GLU A 32 -2.56 -9.64 9.43
CA GLU A 32 -2.35 -8.45 10.28
C GLU A 32 -3.12 -7.23 9.73
N ALA A 33 -3.22 -7.10 8.41
CA ALA A 33 -4.01 -6.04 7.80
C ALA A 33 -5.51 -6.20 8.12
N TYR A 34 -6.03 -7.43 8.05
CA TYR A 34 -7.42 -7.71 8.38
C TYR A 34 -7.71 -7.49 9.87
N ASP A 35 -6.83 -7.95 10.76
CA ASP A 35 -6.95 -7.70 12.20
C ASP A 35 -7.04 -6.19 12.52
N ARG A 36 -6.18 -5.37 11.90
CA ARG A 36 -6.22 -3.91 12.04
C ARG A 36 -7.51 -3.28 11.52
N LEU A 37 -8.05 -3.78 10.41
CA LEU A 37 -9.33 -3.30 9.87
C LEU A 37 -10.49 -3.64 10.82
N MET A 38 -10.50 -4.84 11.41
CA MET A 38 -11.57 -5.29 12.29
C MET A 38 -11.49 -4.70 13.70
N SER A 39 -10.29 -4.34 14.16
CA SER A 39 -10.07 -3.74 15.47
C SER A 39 -10.78 -2.38 15.66
N GLY A 40 -11.19 -1.72 14.57
CA GLY A 40 -12.04 -0.52 14.61
C GLY A 40 -11.40 0.71 15.27
N ALA A 41 -10.10 0.67 15.57
CA ALA A 41 -9.39 1.78 16.21
C ALA A 41 -9.13 2.89 15.18
N GLY A 42 -10.06 3.85 15.08
CA GLY A 42 -9.91 5.04 14.25
C GLY A 42 -10.13 4.83 12.75
N SER A 43 -9.65 5.78 11.94
CA SER A 43 -9.81 5.82 10.49
C SER A 43 -8.77 4.93 9.78
N VAL A 44 -9.02 3.61 9.78
CA VAL A 44 -8.20 2.60 9.08
C VAL A 44 -8.88 2.19 7.77
N TYR A 45 -8.15 2.25 6.66
CA TYR A 45 -8.67 1.92 5.34
C TYR A 45 -7.75 0.95 4.59
N LEU A 46 -8.36 0.10 3.78
CA LEU A 46 -7.67 -0.76 2.85
C LEU A 46 -7.69 -0.11 1.46
N LEU A 47 -6.50 0.10 0.89
CA LEU A 47 -6.29 0.71 -0.41
C LEU A 47 -5.77 -0.35 -1.38
N ASP A 48 -6.62 -0.80 -2.29
CA ASP A 48 -6.25 -1.73 -3.36
C ASP A 48 -5.71 -0.96 -4.56
N VAL A 49 -4.39 -1.08 -4.77
CA VAL A 49 -3.67 -0.36 -5.83
C VAL A 49 -3.53 -1.15 -7.12
N ARG A 50 -4.26 -2.28 -7.25
CA ARG A 50 -4.39 -3.00 -8.52
C ARG A 50 -5.18 -2.19 -9.52
N SER A 51 -5.08 -2.61 -10.79
CA SER A 51 -5.91 -2.03 -11.85
C SER A 51 -7.41 -2.31 -11.61
N PRO A 52 -8.32 -1.49 -12.17
CA PRO A 52 -9.75 -1.74 -12.05
C PRO A 52 -10.15 -3.11 -12.62
N GLU A 53 -9.47 -3.56 -13.68
CA GLU A 53 -9.71 -4.88 -14.28
C GLU A 53 -9.37 -6.01 -13.31
N GLU A 54 -8.25 -5.94 -12.61
CA GLU A 54 -7.90 -6.94 -11.59
C GLU A 54 -8.87 -6.91 -10.42
N TYR A 55 -9.25 -5.73 -9.95
CA TYR A 55 -10.19 -5.55 -8.83
C TYR A 55 -11.56 -6.18 -9.14
N GLN A 56 -12.03 -6.04 -10.39
CA GLN A 56 -13.31 -6.57 -10.85
C GLN A 56 -13.26 -8.06 -11.19
N LEU A 57 -12.25 -8.51 -11.95
CA LEU A 57 -12.23 -9.84 -12.55
C LEU A 57 -11.65 -10.92 -11.64
N VAL A 58 -10.77 -10.55 -10.70
CA VAL A 58 -10.17 -11.48 -9.73
C VAL A 58 -10.92 -11.44 -8.38
N GLY A 59 -11.74 -10.41 -8.17
CA GLY A 59 -12.34 -10.08 -6.89
C GLY A 59 -11.43 -9.23 -6.02
N HIS A 60 -11.95 -8.77 -4.89
CA HIS A 60 -11.30 -7.83 -3.99
C HIS A 60 -11.85 -7.92 -2.56
N PRO A 61 -11.13 -7.43 -1.54
CA PRO A 61 -11.65 -7.32 -0.18
C PRO A 61 -12.87 -6.37 -0.11
N PRO A 62 -13.98 -6.69 0.58
CA PRO A 62 -15.26 -5.98 0.45
C PRO A 62 -15.27 -4.51 0.89
N MET A 63 -14.22 -4.05 1.57
CA MET A 63 -14.02 -2.69 2.09
C MET A 63 -12.86 -1.96 1.40
N ALA A 64 -12.21 -2.58 0.41
CA ALA A 64 -11.03 -2.01 -0.21
C ALA A 64 -11.39 -0.91 -1.21
N TYR A 65 -10.82 0.28 -1.06
CA TYR A 65 -10.92 1.35 -2.06
C TYR A 65 -9.96 1.06 -3.20
N ASN A 66 -10.44 1.08 -4.43
CA ASN A 66 -9.59 0.91 -5.60
C ASN A 66 -9.02 2.26 -6.06
N ILE A 67 -7.70 2.42 -5.97
CA ILE A 67 -6.97 3.54 -6.57
C ILE A 67 -5.72 2.98 -7.23
N PRO A 68 -5.73 2.74 -8.55
CA PRO A 68 -4.65 2.05 -9.24
C PRO A 68 -3.33 2.82 -9.15
N PHE A 69 -2.25 2.11 -8.78
CA PHE A 69 -0.89 2.64 -8.89
C PHE A 69 -0.35 2.48 -10.32
N VAL A 70 -0.82 1.44 -11.01
CA VAL A 70 -0.50 1.13 -12.41
C VAL A 70 -1.80 0.73 -13.10
N PHE A 71 -2.04 1.29 -14.27
CA PHE A 71 -3.11 0.87 -15.17
C PHE A 71 -2.60 -0.21 -16.13
N LEU A 72 -3.47 -1.14 -16.51
CA LEU A 72 -3.13 -2.22 -17.45
C LEU A 72 -3.75 -2.04 -18.84
N ARG A 73 -4.83 -1.27 -18.95
CA ARG A 73 -5.48 -0.98 -20.24
C ARG A 73 -4.53 -0.22 -21.17
N GLY A 74 -4.31 -0.74 -22.37
CA GLY A 74 -3.34 -0.18 -23.32
C GLY A 74 -1.87 -0.48 -22.98
N GLY A 75 -1.62 -1.38 -22.01
CA GLY A 75 -0.30 -1.74 -21.53
C GLY A 75 0.01 -1.14 -20.15
N PRO A 76 0.95 -1.73 -19.39
CA PRO A 76 1.32 -1.24 -18.06
C PRO A 76 1.86 0.18 -18.10
N HIS A 77 1.17 1.11 -17.44
CA HIS A 77 1.63 2.49 -17.28
C HIS A 77 1.27 3.04 -15.89
N ARG A 78 2.12 3.92 -15.35
CA ARG A 78 1.92 4.49 -14.02
C ARG A 78 0.73 5.45 -13.99
N ASN A 79 0.01 5.45 -12.87
CA ASN A 79 -0.91 6.54 -12.56
C ASN A 79 -0.10 7.76 -12.11
N SER A 80 -0.02 8.80 -12.96
CA SER A 80 0.70 10.05 -12.68
C SER A 80 0.05 10.88 -11.56
N HIS A 81 -1.22 10.64 -11.26
CA HIS A 81 -2.00 11.35 -10.24
C HIS A 81 -2.26 10.50 -8.99
N PHE A 82 -1.51 9.41 -8.80
CA PHE A 82 -1.79 8.45 -7.73
C PHE A 82 -1.87 9.10 -6.34
N VAL A 83 -0.95 10.02 -6.02
CA VAL A 83 -0.93 10.66 -4.69
C VAL A 83 -2.12 11.62 -4.53
N GLU A 84 -2.46 12.35 -5.58
CA GLU A 84 -3.61 13.25 -5.65
C GLU A 84 -4.93 12.48 -5.53
N ASP A 85 -5.07 11.36 -6.26
CA ASP A 85 -6.22 10.46 -6.21
C ASP A 85 -6.45 9.93 -4.79
N VAL A 86 -5.37 9.52 -4.09
CA VAL A 86 -5.45 9.07 -2.70
C VAL A 86 -5.79 10.24 -1.76
N ALA A 87 -5.15 11.40 -1.93
CA ALA A 87 -5.41 12.58 -1.10
C ALA A 87 -6.82 13.17 -1.27
N ALA A 88 -7.47 12.92 -2.40
CA ALA A 88 -8.86 13.29 -2.63
C ALA A 88 -9.87 12.44 -1.82
N ARG A 89 -9.45 11.27 -1.31
CA ARG A 89 -10.30 10.34 -0.55
C ARG A 89 -9.92 10.20 0.91
N PHE A 90 -8.64 10.43 1.25
CA PHE A 90 -8.09 10.14 2.58
C PHE A 90 -7.28 11.32 3.13
N LYS A 91 -7.34 11.50 4.44
CA LYS A 91 -6.55 12.47 5.18
C LYS A 91 -5.15 11.92 5.42
N LYS A 92 -4.16 12.82 5.58
CA LYS A 92 -2.77 12.44 5.88
C LYS A 92 -2.61 11.70 7.21
N THR A 93 -3.57 11.86 8.12
CA THR A 93 -3.63 11.21 9.43
C THR A 93 -4.34 9.86 9.42
N ASP A 94 -5.00 9.49 8.32
CA ASP A 94 -5.65 8.18 8.22
C ASP A 94 -4.60 7.07 8.14
N THR A 95 -4.99 5.87 8.60
CA THR A 95 -4.16 4.68 8.45
C THR A 95 -4.50 3.98 7.14
N LEU A 96 -3.53 3.86 6.24
CA LEU A 96 -3.68 3.23 4.93
C LEU A 96 -2.94 1.90 4.88
N LEU A 97 -3.68 0.82 4.68
CA LEU A 97 -3.16 -0.52 4.42
C LEU A 97 -3.17 -0.70 2.90
N VAL A 98 -2.01 -0.73 2.28
CA VAL A 98 -1.86 -0.71 0.82
C VAL A 98 -1.65 -2.13 0.32
N ILE A 99 -2.59 -2.62 -0.49
CA ILE A 99 -2.57 -3.99 -1.02
C ILE A 99 -2.50 -3.97 -2.54
N CYS A 100 -1.76 -4.93 -3.11
CA CYS A 100 -1.82 -5.22 -4.54
C CYS A 100 -1.99 -6.73 -4.74
N ARG A 101 -1.67 -7.25 -5.92
CA ARG A 101 -1.77 -8.70 -6.19
C ARG A 101 -0.87 -9.56 -5.29
N SER A 102 0.38 -9.16 -5.06
CA SER A 102 1.40 -9.98 -4.37
C SER A 102 2.53 -9.15 -3.74
N GLY A 103 2.21 -8.01 -3.13
CA GLY A 103 3.18 -7.11 -2.48
C GLY A 103 4.05 -6.20 -3.39
N GLY A 104 4.30 -6.60 -4.63
CA GLY A 104 5.29 -5.91 -5.49
C GLY A 104 4.93 -4.49 -5.94
N ARG A 105 3.65 -4.20 -6.22
CA ARG A 105 3.19 -2.84 -6.57
C ARG A 105 2.82 -2.01 -5.36
N SER A 106 2.37 -2.66 -4.29
CA SER A 106 1.94 -1.98 -3.06
C SER A 106 3.12 -1.42 -2.27
N ALA A 107 4.29 -2.06 -2.28
CA ALA A 107 5.49 -1.51 -1.64
C ALA A 107 5.88 -0.10 -2.16
N PRO A 108 6.15 0.11 -3.47
CA PRO A 108 6.48 1.44 -3.97
C PRO A 108 5.32 2.44 -3.91
N ALA A 109 4.07 1.97 -3.97
CA ALA A 109 2.89 2.81 -3.78
C ALA A 109 2.80 3.33 -2.35
N ALA A 110 2.97 2.46 -1.35
CA ALA A 110 2.98 2.81 0.05
C ALA A 110 4.09 3.81 0.37
N ASP A 111 5.31 3.58 -0.15
CA ASP A 111 6.43 4.51 0.02
C ASP A 111 6.16 5.88 -0.63
N ALA A 112 5.46 5.93 -1.76
CA ALA A 112 5.06 7.19 -2.39
C ALA A 112 4.10 7.97 -1.48
N LEU A 113 3.18 7.30 -0.79
CA LEU A 113 2.28 7.94 0.17
C LEU A 113 3.02 8.44 1.41
N VAL A 114 3.98 7.68 1.94
CA VAL A 114 4.80 8.16 3.07
C VAL A 114 5.61 9.40 2.66
N ARG A 115 6.26 9.39 1.49
CA ARG A 115 6.96 10.56 0.95
C ARG A 115 6.02 11.75 0.73
N ALA A 116 4.76 11.49 0.38
CA ALA A 116 3.72 12.52 0.26
C ALA A 116 3.13 12.96 1.61
N GLY A 117 3.68 12.54 2.75
CA GLY A 117 3.34 13.01 4.09
C GLY A 117 2.20 12.27 4.79
N PHE A 118 1.70 11.16 4.24
CA PHE A 118 0.78 10.27 4.98
C PHE A 118 1.52 9.64 6.16
N LYS A 119 0.92 9.71 7.35
CA LYS A 119 1.59 9.39 8.62
C LYS A 119 1.61 7.90 8.95
N HIS A 120 0.57 7.18 8.56
CA HIS A 120 0.37 5.79 8.91
C HIS A 120 0.10 4.97 7.66
N VAL A 121 1.17 4.47 7.03
CA VAL A 121 1.07 3.67 5.79
C VAL A 121 1.76 2.34 5.98
N TYR A 122 1.06 1.27 5.60
CA TYR A 122 1.55 -0.10 5.70
C TYR A 122 1.41 -0.78 4.34
N ASN A 123 2.46 -1.49 3.91
CA ASN A 123 2.38 -2.37 2.76
C ASN A 123 1.89 -3.76 3.18
N VAL A 124 0.80 -4.23 2.60
CA VAL A 124 0.33 -5.61 2.74
C VAL A 124 1.18 -6.49 1.83
N ARG A 125 2.28 -7.01 2.38
CA ARG A 125 3.37 -7.63 1.61
C ARG A 125 2.94 -8.92 0.92
N ASP A 126 1.98 -9.64 1.49
CA ASP A 126 1.50 -10.90 0.93
C ASP A 126 0.58 -10.63 -0.27
N GLY A 127 -0.04 -9.45 -0.35
CA GLY A 127 -1.00 -9.10 -1.39
C GLY A 127 -2.31 -9.90 -1.33
N PHE A 128 -3.11 -9.76 -2.38
CA PHE A 128 -4.43 -10.39 -2.49
C PHE A 128 -4.35 -11.88 -2.88
N GLU A 129 -3.61 -12.19 -3.94
CA GLU A 129 -3.43 -13.57 -4.44
C GLU A 129 -2.09 -14.19 -3.98
N GLY A 130 -1.13 -13.41 -3.48
CA GLY A 130 0.20 -13.93 -3.13
C GLY A 130 1.07 -14.34 -4.30
N ALA A 131 2.27 -14.85 -4.01
CA ALA A 131 3.18 -15.39 -5.01
C ALA A 131 2.59 -16.61 -5.75
N ALA A 132 3.09 -16.85 -6.96
CA ALA A 132 2.73 -18.06 -7.70
C ALA A 132 3.35 -19.30 -7.04
N PHE A 133 2.60 -20.39 -7.00
CA PHE A 133 3.04 -21.67 -6.45
C PHE A 133 4.04 -22.33 -7.41
N THR A 134 5.34 -22.06 -7.22
CA THR A 134 6.40 -22.59 -8.10
C THR A 134 7.43 -23.47 -7.39
N GLY A 135 7.38 -23.60 -6.07
CA GLY A 135 8.43 -24.27 -5.28
C GLY A 135 9.66 -23.37 -5.03
N ARG A 136 10.50 -23.77 -4.07
CA ARG A 136 11.62 -22.96 -3.54
C ARG A 136 12.94 -23.32 -4.21
N THR A 137 13.16 -24.60 -4.49
CA THR A 137 14.39 -25.11 -5.13
C THR A 137 14.19 -25.46 -6.62
N PRO A 138 15.27 -25.55 -7.43
CA PRO A 138 15.17 -26.03 -8.81
C PRO A 138 14.55 -27.43 -8.92
N LYS A 139 14.90 -28.34 -8.00
CA LYS A 139 14.33 -29.71 -7.96
C LYS A 139 12.83 -29.67 -7.69
N GLU A 140 12.39 -28.89 -6.71
CA GLU A 140 10.96 -28.69 -6.42
C GLU A 140 10.23 -28.08 -7.61
N LYS A 141 10.80 -27.05 -8.26
CA LYS A 141 10.23 -26.42 -9.47
C LYS A 141 9.96 -27.46 -10.55
N THR A 142 10.92 -28.35 -10.82
CA THR A 142 10.78 -29.44 -11.80
C THR A 142 9.70 -30.44 -11.39
N LEU A 143 9.70 -30.89 -10.13
CA LEU A 143 8.74 -31.87 -9.63
C LEU A 143 7.31 -31.30 -9.59
N LEU A 144 7.13 -30.07 -9.11
CA LEU A 144 5.83 -29.42 -9.04
C LEU A 144 5.27 -29.16 -10.44
N ARG A 145 6.10 -28.73 -11.39
CA ARG A 145 5.67 -28.57 -12.80
C ARG A 145 5.18 -29.90 -13.39
N LYS A 146 5.80 -31.02 -13.01
CA LYS A 146 5.44 -32.35 -13.53
C LYS A 146 4.20 -32.94 -12.85
N TYR A 147 4.05 -32.74 -11.54
CA TYR A 147 3.09 -33.52 -10.74
C TYR A 147 2.00 -32.69 -10.05
N SER A 148 2.19 -31.38 -9.88
CA SER A 148 1.21 -30.55 -9.19
C SER A 148 0.30 -29.82 -10.18
N PRO A 149 -1.02 -30.01 -10.12
CA PRO A 149 -1.95 -29.20 -10.92
C PRO A 149 -1.96 -27.73 -10.45
N PHE A 150 -1.35 -27.42 -9.30
CA PHE A 150 -1.27 -26.06 -8.76
C PHE A 150 -0.05 -25.28 -9.24
N TYR A 151 0.88 -25.90 -9.98
CA TYR A 151 2.08 -25.19 -10.42
C TYR A 151 1.72 -23.91 -11.22
N GLY A 152 2.27 -22.77 -10.78
CA GLY A 152 2.00 -21.46 -11.37
C GLY A 152 0.70 -20.80 -10.90
N ARG A 153 -0.18 -21.51 -10.19
CA ARG A 153 -1.41 -20.91 -9.62
C ARG A 153 -1.08 -20.04 -8.41
N ARG A 154 -1.83 -18.97 -8.22
CA ARG A 154 -1.75 -18.12 -7.02
C ARG A 154 -2.86 -18.47 -6.02
N GLY A 155 -2.87 -17.82 -4.87
CA GLY A 155 -3.79 -18.06 -3.76
C GLY A 155 -3.51 -19.40 -3.06
N ARG A 156 -2.24 -19.83 -3.03
CA ARG A 156 -1.82 -21.17 -2.56
C ARG A 156 -0.58 -21.16 -1.67
N VAL A 157 0.06 -20.00 -1.47
CA VAL A 157 1.31 -19.88 -0.71
C VAL A 157 1.14 -18.91 0.45
N GLU A 158 0.53 -17.75 0.17
CA GLU A 158 0.33 -16.63 1.07
C GLU A 158 -0.73 -15.69 0.45
N GLY A 159 -1.12 -14.65 1.17
CA GLY A 159 -1.99 -13.59 0.68
C GLY A 159 -3.44 -13.72 1.15
N TRP A 160 -4.21 -12.66 0.94
CA TRP A 160 -5.58 -12.52 1.42
C TRP A 160 -6.47 -13.73 1.11
N GLN A 161 -6.41 -14.22 -0.13
CA GLN A 161 -7.18 -15.40 -0.55
C GLN A 161 -6.67 -16.70 0.08
N TYR A 162 -5.36 -16.82 0.29
CA TYR A 162 -4.76 -18.00 0.93
C TYR A 162 -5.17 -18.10 2.40
N ASP A 163 -5.18 -16.97 3.10
CA ASP A 163 -5.57 -16.86 4.51
C ASP A 163 -7.09 -17.04 4.72
N GLY A 164 -7.87 -17.23 3.64
CA GLY A 164 -9.32 -17.44 3.72
C GLY A 164 -10.11 -16.19 4.13
N LEU A 165 -9.52 -15.01 3.98
CA LEU A 165 -10.15 -13.75 4.35
C LEU A 165 -11.30 -13.38 3.38
N PRO A 166 -12.35 -12.68 3.84
CA PRO A 166 -13.50 -12.34 3.02
C PRO A 166 -13.10 -11.55 1.76
N TYR A 167 -13.64 -11.93 0.60
CA TYR A 167 -13.53 -11.18 -0.64
C TYR A 167 -14.81 -11.30 -1.45
N THR A 168 -15.05 -10.34 -2.34
CA THR A 168 -16.26 -10.23 -3.14
C THR A 168 -15.93 -9.86 -4.58
N TYR A 169 -16.92 -10.02 -5.45
CA TYR A 169 -16.96 -9.48 -6.81
C TYR A 169 -17.96 -8.33 -6.95
N GLU A 170 -18.75 -8.07 -5.90
CA GLU A 170 -19.72 -6.98 -5.87
C GLU A 170 -19.01 -5.62 -5.92
N LEU A 171 -19.43 -4.76 -6.84
CA LEU A 171 -18.83 -3.45 -7.04
C LEU A 171 -19.67 -2.38 -6.32
N LYS A 172 -19.10 -1.81 -5.26
CA LYS A 172 -19.69 -0.67 -4.56
C LYS A 172 -19.17 0.63 -5.14
N ASP A 173 -20.07 1.46 -5.65
CA ASP A 173 -19.74 2.70 -6.37
C ASP A 173 -18.76 3.62 -5.61
N GLU A 174 -18.89 3.70 -4.28
CA GLU A 174 -18.02 4.50 -3.40
C GLU A 174 -16.56 4.02 -3.34
N LEU A 175 -16.34 2.71 -3.53
CA LEU A 175 -15.03 2.06 -3.47
C LEU A 175 -14.33 2.01 -4.83
N LEU A 176 -15.04 2.30 -5.92
CA LEU A 176 -14.47 2.27 -7.26
C LEU A 176 -13.55 3.47 -7.52
N TYR A 177 -12.55 3.23 -8.36
CA TYR A 177 -11.64 4.27 -8.82
C TYR A 177 -12.41 5.37 -9.55
N ARG A 178 -12.20 6.62 -9.14
CA ARG A 178 -12.61 7.81 -9.89
C ARG A 178 -11.39 8.71 -10.01
N PRO A 179 -10.93 9.04 -11.22
CA PRO A 179 -9.80 9.93 -11.42
C PRO A 179 -10.04 11.27 -10.72
N TYR A 180 -8.99 11.82 -10.11
CA TYR A 180 -8.99 13.19 -9.64
C TYR A 180 -9.26 14.14 -10.80
N ASP A 181 -10.29 14.97 -10.64
CA ASP A 181 -10.67 15.99 -11.61
C ASP A 181 -10.19 17.36 -11.12
N ALA A 182 -9.01 17.76 -11.58
CA ALA A 182 -8.41 19.05 -11.22
C ALA A 182 -9.28 20.26 -11.62
N ALA A 183 -10.20 20.11 -12.58
CA ALA A 183 -11.07 21.20 -13.03
C ALA A 183 -12.25 21.45 -12.09
N LYS A 184 -12.63 20.48 -11.25
CA LYS A 184 -13.72 20.64 -10.25
C LYS A 184 -13.28 21.31 -8.95
N HIS A 185 -11.98 21.57 -8.80
CA HIS A 185 -11.38 22.08 -7.57
C HIS A 185 -10.52 23.34 -7.77
N ARG A 186 -10.69 24.01 -8.92
CA ARG A 186 -10.21 25.37 -9.19
C ARG A 186 -11.38 26.34 -9.08
#